data_AF-A0A3M1LTS2-F1
#
_entry.id   AF-A0A3M1LTS2-F1
#
_cell.length_a   1.000
_cell.length_b   1.000
_cell.length_c   1.000
_cell.angle_alpha   90.00
_cell.angle_beta   90.00
_cell.angle_gamma   90.00
#
_symmetry.space_group_name_H-M   'P 1'
#
loop_
_entity.id
_entity.type
_entity.pdbx_description
1 polymer ?
#
loop_
_entity_poly.entity_id
_entity_poly.type
_entity_poly.pdbx_seq_one_letter_code
_entity_poly.pdbx_strand_id
1 'polypeptide(L)'
;MVGAIGKCVHNLGVETFADWMEDQGLGYVSVKLGPAVPIREVINKIREARPEVVGISMRLGDLHVDRLIGEFIELATRYGLHPRESGIRYAFGGLRPAANVVRAMTGLPLEPDRFTREEEQHYDLEALAETYRDRTSFQGFFELVADDFITMEELERFAHGLPPAHQEGPTAWSDSLIERIRQVRERENRPAIRAHIGIAAETIEPTVEAVQK
;
A
#
# COMPACT_ATOMS: atom_id res chain seq x y z
N MET A 1 -0.79 7.19 -13.48
CA MET A 1 -2.15 6.72 -13.83
C MET A 1 -2.66 5.81 -12.71
N VAL A 2 -3.92 5.96 -12.28
CA VAL A 2 -4.50 5.17 -11.18
C VAL A 2 -5.91 4.67 -11.45
N GLY A 3 -6.31 3.56 -10.82
CA GLY A 3 -7.70 3.09 -10.85
C GLY A 3 -8.00 1.96 -9.86
N ALA A 4 -9.24 1.87 -9.41
CA ALA A 4 -9.68 0.71 -8.62
C ALA A 4 -10.11 -0.41 -9.56
N ILE A 5 -9.61 -1.64 -9.32
CA ILE A 5 -9.73 -2.74 -10.27
C ILE A 5 -10.82 -3.75 -9.92
N GLY A 6 -11.29 -4.47 -10.94
CA GLY A 6 -12.26 -5.55 -10.78
C GLY A 6 -13.62 -5.00 -10.36
N LYS A 7 -14.19 -5.54 -9.28
CA LYS A 7 -15.50 -5.11 -8.75
C LYS A 7 -15.40 -4.00 -7.68
N CYS A 8 -14.20 -3.48 -7.41
CA CYS A 8 -14.00 -2.52 -6.34
C CYS A 8 -14.48 -1.12 -6.75
N VAL A 9 -15.53 -0.63 -6.08
CA VAL A 9 -16.04 0.74 -6.27
C VAL A 9 -15.36 1.77 -5.37
N HIS A 10 -14.54 1.34 -4.42
CA HIS A 10 -13.78 2.23 -3.55
C HIS A 10 -12.54 2.75 -4.28
N ASN A 11 -12.60 3.99 -4.75
CA ASN A 11 -11.53 4.66 -5.50
C ASN A 11 -10.87 5.82 -4.74
N LEU A 12 -11.50 6.38 -3.70
CA LEU A 12 -11.00 7.58 -3.01
C LEU A 12 -9.51 7.47 -2.61
N GLY A 13 -9.10 6.37 -1.99
CA GLY A 13 -7.71 6.20 -1.58
C GLY A 13 -6.70 6.22 -2.74
N VAL A 14 -7.02 5.61 -3.87
CA VAL A 14 -6.12 5.58 -5.03
C VAL A 14 -6.09 6.91 -5.78
N GLU A 15 -7.20 7.65 -5.75
CA GLU A 15 -7.28 8.99 -6.32
C GLU A 15 -6.54 10.01 -5.45
N THR A 16 -6.69 9.95 -4.13
CA THR A 16 -5.91 10.77 -3.19
C THR A 16 -4.42 10.48 -3.29
N PHE A 17 -4.03 9.22 -3.48
CA PHE A 17 -2.63 8.88 -3.77
C PHE A 17 -2.13 9.58 -5.05
N ALA A 18 -2.94 9.64 -6.11
CA ALA A 18 -2.56 10.32 -7.34
C ALA A 18 -2.47 11.84 -7.18
N ASP A 19 -3.40 12.45 -6.44
CA ASP A 19 -3.35 13.88 -6.10
C ASP A 19 -2.10 14.18 -5.29
N TRP A 20 -1.83 13.38 -4.26
CA TRP A 20 -0.64 13.52 -3.43
C TRP A 20 0.67 13.38 -4.23
N MET A 21 0.73 12.47 -5.23
CA MET A 21 1.87 12.33 -6.13
C MET A 21 2.09 13.58 -7.00
N GLU A 22 1.02 14.22 -7.49
CA GLU A 22 1.13 15.51 -8.21
C GLU A 22 1.66 16.61 -7.28
N ASP A 23 1.15 16.66 -6.04
CA ASP A 23 1.51 17.67 -5.03
C ASP A 23 2.98 17.60 -4.58
N GLN A 24 3.69 16.49 -4.86
CA GLN A 24 5.13 16.38 -4.57
C GLN A 24 6.00 17.34 -5.40
N GLY A 25 5.44 17.97 -6.44
CA GLY A 25 6.20 18.90 -7.29
C GLY A 25 7.26 18.23 -8.16
N LEU A 26 7.17 16.91 -8.36
CA LEU A 26 8.10 16.09 -9.15
C LEU A 26 7.75 16.04 -10.64
N GLY A 27 6.73 16.78 -11.07
CA GLY A 27 6.27 16.82 -12.47
C GLY A 27 5.31 15.69 -12.84
N TYR A 28 4.80 14.94 -11.87
CA TYR A 28 3.74 13.96 -12.10
C TYR A 28 2.45 14.64 -12.55
N VAL A 29 1.73 13.96 -13.45
CA VAL A 29 0.37 14.30 -13.86
C VAL A 29 -0.49 13.04 -13.73
N SER A 30 -1.62 13.18 -13.04
CA SER A 30 -2.53 12.11 -12.73
C SER A 30 -3.48 11.86 -13.89
N VAL A 31 -3.74 10.57 -14.10
CA VAL A 31 -4.80 10.08 -14.98
C VAL A 31 -5.58 9.10 -14.13
N LYS A 32 -6.81 9.47 -13.78
CA LYS A 32 -7.69 8.69 -12.91
C LYS A 32 -8.68 7.93 -13.79
N LEU A 33 -8.63 6.60 -13.72
CA LEU A 33 -9.53 5.71 -14.47
C LEU A 33 -10.87 5.52 -13.76
N GLY A 34 -10.94 5.85 -12.46
CA GLY A 34 -12.14 5.72 -11.65
C GLY A 34 -12.33 4.34 -11.00
N PRO A 35 -13.56 4.01 -10.61
CA PRO A 35 -13.91 2.77 -9.91
C PRO A 35 -14.14 1.58 -10.86
N ALA A 36 -14.02 0.37 -10.32
CA ALA A 36 -14.40 -0.90 -10.94
C ALA A 36 -13.88 -1.09 -12.39
N VAL A 37 -12.64 -0.69 -12.62
CA VAL A 37 -12.01 -0.73 -13.94
C VAL A 37 -11.63 -2.18 -14.28
N PRO A 38 -12.11 -2.74 -15.40
CA PRO A 38 -11.69 -4.06 -15.87
C PRO A 38 -10.19 -4.10 -16.15
N ILE A 39 -9.52 -5.20 -15.80
CA ILE A 39 -8.07 -5.37 -15.98
C ILE A 39 -7.63 -5.07 -17.43
N ARG A 40 -8.36 -5.59 -18.41
CA ARG A 40 -8.08 -5.35 -19.84
C ARG A 40 -8.12 -3.87 -20.21
N GLU A 41 -9.02 -3.10 -19.59
CA GLU A 41 -9.15 -1.67 -19.83
C GLU A 41 -7.98 -0.91 -19.22
N VAL A 42 -7.56 -1.28 -18.00
CA VAL A 42 -6.33 -0.76 -17.39
C VAL A 42 -5.14 -1.00 -18.32
N ILE A 43 -4.94 -2.24 -18.79
CA ILE A 43 -3.83 -2.59 -19.69
C ILE A 43 -3.87 -1.77 -20.99
N ASN A 44 -5.03 -1.60 -21.60
CA ASN A 44 -5.17 -0.76 -22.80
C ASN A 44 -4.79 0.70 -22.50
N LYS A 45 -5.22 1.24 -21.36
CA LYS A 45 -4.87 2.60 -20.95
C LYS A 45 -3.39 2.79 -20.63
N ILE A 46 -2.71 1.79 -20.06
CA ILE A 46 -1.25 1.82 -19.90
C ILE A 46 -0.58 1.95 -21.29
N ARG A 47 -1.03 1.17 -22.27
CA ARG A 47 -0.44 1.18 -23.62
C ARG A 47 -0.64 2.51 -24.36
N GLU A 48 -1.80 3.13 -24.16
CA GLU A 48 -2.15 4.44 -24.74
C GLU A 48 -1.40 5.59 -24.05
N ALA A 49 -1.46 5.65 -22.72
CA ALA A 49 -0.96 6.78 -21.93
C ALA A 49 0.53 6.70 -21.62
N ARG A 50 1.15 5.51 -21.73
CA ARG A 50 2.55 5.22 -21.38
C ARG A 50 2.98 5.88 -20.06
N PRO A 51 2.25 5.61 -18.96
CA PRO A 51 2.53 6.26 -17.68
C PRO A 51 3.85 5.77 -17.09
N GLU A 52 4.56 6.65 -16.37
CA GLU A 52 5.73 6.27 -15.58
C GLU A 52 5.34 5.46 -14.33
N VAL A 53 4.19 5.80 -13.73
CA VAL A 53 3.65 5.16 -12.53
C VAL A 53 2.23 4.66 -12.77
N VAL A 54 1.96 3.41 -12.38
CA VAL A 54 0.63 2.80 -12.41
C VAL A 54 0.24 2.36 -11.00
N GLY A 55 -0.78 2.99 -10.43
CA GLY A 55 -1.39 2.58 -9.16
C GLY A 55 -2.71 1.83 -9.39
N ILE A 56 -2.83 0.61 -8.90
CA ILE A 56 -4.10 -0.13 -8.90
C ILE A 56 -4.53 -0.42 -7.47
N SER A 57 -5.84 -0.44 -7.21
CA SER A 57 -6.33 -0.72 -5.86
C SER A 57 -7.52 -1.67 -5.79
N MET A 58 -7.61 -2.39 -4.67
CA MET A 58 -8.78 -3.19 -4.31
C MET A 58 -9.00 -3.23 -2.79
N ARG A 59 -10.23 -2.93 -2.35
CA ARG A 59 -10.62 -2.86 -0.93
C ARG A 59 -11.69 -3.85 -0.47
N LEU A 60 -12.09 -4.81 -1.32
CA LEU A 60 -13.18 -5.76 -1.01
C LEU A 60 -12.74 -6.96 -0.14
N GLY A 61 -11.53 -6.94 0.41
CA GLY A 61 -10.90 -8.09 1.08
C GLY A 61 -9.89 -8.81 0.19
N ASP A 62 -9.42 -9.95 0.65
CA ASP A 62 -8.44 -10.81 -0.04
C ASP A 62 -9.08 -11.72 -1.11
N LEU A 63 -10.37 -12.03 -0.97
CA LEU A 63 -11.08 -12.92 -1.89
C LEU A 63 -10.97 -12.47 -3.36
N HIS A 64 -10.44 -13.36 -4.21
CA HIS A 64 -10.17 -13.16 -5.63
C HIS A 64 -9.04 -12.18 -5.99
N VAL A 65 -8.25 -11.69 -5.03
CA VAL A 65 -7.05 -10.89 -5.33
C VAL A 65 -6.11 -11.68 -6.25
N ASP A 66 -5.89 -12.95 -5.96
CA ASP A 66 -4.98 -13.82 -6.72
C ASP A 66 -5.29 -13.86 -8.23
N ARG A 67 -6.57 -13.99 -8.56
CA ARG A 67 -7.05 -14.04 -9.95
C ARG A 67 -6.88 -12.70 -10.64
N LEU A 68 -7.24 -11.59 -9.96
CA LEU A 68 -7.15 -10.25 -10.54
C LEU A 68 -5.70 -9.83 -10.77
N ILE A 69 -4.83 -10.07 -9.79
CA ILE A 69 -3.40 -9.76 -9.88
C ILE A 69 -2.70 -10.69 -10.87
N GLY A 70 -3.06 -11.97 -10.89
CA GLY A 70 -2.61 -12.92 -11.91
C GLY A 70 -2.94 -12.44 -13.32
N GLU A 71 -4.21 -12.11 -13.58
CA GLU A 71 -4.63 -11.60 -14.89
C GLU A 71 -3.89 -10.30 -15.27
N PHE A 72 -3.74 -9.38 -14.32
CA PHE A 72 -3.05 -8.11 -14.55
C PHE A 72 -1.58 -8.32 -14.94
N ILE A 73 -0.83 -9.09 -14.15
CA ILE A 73 0.60 -9.35 -14.38
C ILE A 73 0.81 -10.12 -15.70
N GLU A 74 0.00 -11.14 -15.96
CA GLU A 74 0.10 -11.94 -17.19
C GLU A 74 -0.21 -11.10 -18.43
N LEU A 75 -1.24 -10.25 -18.40
CA LEU A 75 -1.55 -9.35 -19.51
C LEU A 75 -0.49 -8.28 -19.66
N ALA A 76 -0.02 -7.65 -18.57
CA ALA A 76 1.05 -6.67 -18.62
C ALA A 76 2.32 -7.26 -19.25
N THR A 77 2.73 -8.45 -18.80
CA THR A 77 3.89 -9.16 -19.35
C THR A 77 3.69 -9.49 -20.83
N ARG A 78 2.52 -10.02 -21.22
CA ARG A 78 2.20 -10.34 -22.62
C ARG A 78 2.32 -9.13 -23.56
N TYR A 79 2.00 -7.94 -23.09
CA TYR A 79 2.05 -6.71 -23.88
C TYR A 79 3.35 -5.92 -23.71
N GLY A 80 4.39 -6.49 -23.10
CA GLY A 80 5.69 -5.84 -22.91
C GLY A 80 5.66 -4.68 -21.92
N LEU A 81 4.70 -4.71 -20.98
CA LEU A 81 4.51 -3.68 -19.95
C LEU A 81 5.16 -4.06 -18.62
N HIS A 82 5.76 -5.24 -18.51
CA HIS A 82 6.43 -5.67 -17.30
C HIS A 82 7.47 -4.63 -16.84
N PRO A 83 7.60 -4.33 -15.52
CA PRO A 83 8.48 -3.25 -15.03
C PRO A 83 9.91 -3.30 -15.59
N ARG A 84 10.48 -4.52 -15.67
CA ARG A 84 11.84 -4.76 -16.21
C ARG A 84 12.00 -4.39 -17.69
N GLU A 85 10.92 -4.41 -18.46
CA GLU A 85 10.93 -4.12 -19.91
C GLU A 85 10.46 -2.69 -20.19
N SER A 86 9.44 -2.23 -19.46
CA SER A 86 8.77 -0.96 -19.71
C SER A 86 9.33 0.21 -18.89
N GLY A 87 10.02 -0.08 -17.79
CA GLY A 87 10.41 0.92 -16.80
C GLY A 87 9.26 1.48 -15.97
N ILE A 88 8.04 0.95 -16.14
CA ILE A 88 6.86 1.41 -15.40
C ILE A 88 6.95 0.95 -13.96
N ARG A 89 6.68 1.87 -13.04
CA ARG A 89 6.69 1.66 -11.60
C ARG A 89 5.27 1.35 -11.12
N TYR A 90 5.06 0.13 -10.64
CA TYR A 90 3.73 -0.33 -10.26
C TYR A 90 3.52 -0.24 -8.74
N ALA A 91 2.36 0.27 -8.35
CA ALA A 91 1.90 0.31 -6.97
C ALA A 91 0.55 -0.42 -6.82
N PHE A 92 0.41 -1.20 -5.76
CA PHE A 92 -0.87 -1.78 -5.35
C PHE A 92 -1.35 -1.14 -4.05
N GLY A 93 -2.65 -0.86 -3.94
CA GLY A 93 -3.29 -0.38 -2.72
C GLY A 93 -4.45 -1.28 -2.26
N GLY A 94 -4.47 -1.69 -1.00
CA GLY A 94 -5.56 -2.51 -0.46
C GLY A 94 -5.58 -2.60 1.06
N LEU A 95 -6.44 -3.45 1.61
CA LEU A 95 -6.38 -3.78 3.05
C LEU A 95 -5.23 -4.78 3.29
N ARG A 96 -4.73 -4.88 4.54
CA ARG A 96 -3.65 -5.81 4.93
C ARG A 96 -3.82 -7.25 4.37
N PRO A 97 -5.01 -7.91 4.44
CA PRO A 97 -5.20 -9.23 3.85
C PRO A 97 -4.93 -9.28 2.34
N ALA A 98 -5.49 -8.32 1.59
CA ALA A 98 -5.32 -8.25 0.15
C ALA A 98 -3.87 -7.94 -0.24
N ALA A 99 -3.25 -6.99 0.46
CA ALA A 99 -1.86 -6.60 0.26
C ALA A 99 -0.90 -7.77 0.52
N ASN A 100 -1.19 -8.62 1.52
CA ASN A 100 -0.40 -9.81 1.79
C ASN A 100 -0.55 -10.89 0.71
N VAL A 101 -1.73 -11.05 0.10
CA VAL A 101 -1.88 -11.91 -1.09
C VAL A 101 -0.99 -11.40 -2.23
N VAL A 102 -0.97 -10.09 -2.49
CA VAL A 102 -0.08 -9.49 -3.51
C VAL A 102 1.38 -9.72 -3.16
N ARG A 103 1.79 -9.52 -1.91
CA ARG A 103 3.16 -9.76 -1.44
C ARG A 103 3.60 -11.21 -1.66
N ALA A 104 2.77 -12.17 -1.21
CA ALA A 104 3.01 -13.60 -1.40
C ALA A 104 3.22 -13.95 -2.88
N MET A 105 2.35 -13.46 -3.77
CA MET A 105 2.43 -13.75 -5.20
C MET A 105 3.64 -13.13 -5.88
N THR A 106 4.15 -12.00 -5.38
CA THR A 106 5.18 -11.19 -6.06
C THR A 106 6.54 -11.22 -5.37
N GLY A 107 6.71 -12.08 -4.37
CA GLY A 107 7.98 -12.29 -3.66
C GLY A 107 8.37 -11.16 -2.72
N LEU A 108 7.41 -10.34 -2.29
CA LEU A 108 7.64 -9.32 -1.28
C LEU A 108 7.45 -9.90 0.13
N PRO A 109 8.14 -9.36 1.15
CA PRO A 109 7.98 -9.80 2.52
C PRO A 109 6.52 -9.67 2.98
N LEU A 110 6.02 -10.71 3.68
CA LEU A 110 4.72 -10.67 4.31
C LEU A 110 4.77 -9.79 5.57
N GLU A 111 3.67 -9.11 5.83
CA GLU A 111 3.52 -8.26 7.01
C GLU A 111 2.48 -8.87 7.95
N PRO A 112 2.64 -8.75 9.28
CA PRO A 112 1.73 -9.37 10.22
C PRO A 112 0.32 -8.76 10.13
N ASP A 113 -0.69 -9.63 10.06
CA ASP A 113 -2.10 -9.25 10.20
C ASP A 113 -2.60 -9.61 11.59
N ARG A 114 -2.91 -8.60 12.40
CA ARG A 114 -3.39 -8.77 13.79
C ARG A 114 -4.89 -8.62 13.94
N PHE A 115 -5.60 -8.27 12.86
CA PHE A 115 -6.98 -7.78 12.94
C PHE A 115 -7.95 -8.68 12.20
N THR A 116 -7.52 -9.30 11.10
CA THR A 116 -8.38 -10.22 10.34
C THR A 116 -8.47 -11.56 11.04
N ARG A 117 -9.72 -11.99 11.29
CA ARG A 117 -10.02 -13.27 11.94
C ARG A 117 -9.66 -14.42 11.01
N GLU A 118 -9.26 -15.56 11.57
CA GLU A 118 -8.90 -16.76 10.78
C GLU A 118 -10.02 -17.19 9.81
N GLU A 119 -11.29 -17.09 10.22
CA GLU A 119 -12.46 -17.41 9.38
C GLU A 119 -12.64 -16.48 8.16
N GLU A 120 -12.04 -15.29 8.20
CA GLU A 120 -12.10 -14.29 7.13
C GLU A 120 -10.86 -14.36 6.20
N GLN A 121 -9.88 -15.20 6.52
CA GLN A 121 -8.69 -15.42 5.71
C GLN A 121 -8.97 -16.48 4.65
N HIS A 122 -8.88 -16.11 3.36
CA HIS A 122 -9.21 -17.02 2.26
C HIS A 122 -8.00 -17.73 1.66
N TYR A 123 -6.77 -17.35 2.07
CA TYR A 123 -5.52 -17.86 1.49
C TYR A 123 -4.56 -18.34 2.57
N ASP A 124 -3.93 -19.48 2.31
CA ASP A 124 -2.66 -19.85 2.92
C ASP A 124 -1.54 -19.09 2.20
N LEU A 125 -1.03 -18.04 2.85
CA LEU A 125 -0.04 -17.14 2.25
C LEU A 125 1.32 -17.82 2.02
N GLU A 126 1.69 -18.81 2.84
CA GLU A 126 2.94 -19.55 2.68
C GLU A 126 2.86 -20.48 1.47
N ALA A 127 1.77 -21.25 1.35
CA ALA A 127 1.52 -22.09 0.19
C ALA A 127 1.37 -21.26 -1.09
N LEU A 128 0.77 -20.08 -1.00
CA LEU A 128 0.68 -19.15 -2.12
C LEU A 128 2.06 -18.64 -2.54
N ALA A 129 2.90 -18.21 -1.59
CA ALA A 129 4.26 -17.77 -1.88
C ALA A 129 5.09 -18.89 -2.53
N GLU A 130 4.95 -20.13 -2.06
CA GLU A 130 5.59 -21.30 -2.68
C GLU A 130 5.15 -21.48 -4.15
N THR A 131 3.84 -21.39 -4.41
CA THR A 131 3.26 -21.57 -5.74
C THR A 131 3.79 -20.55 -6.76
N TYR A 132 4.12 -19.35 -6.31
CA TYR A 132 4.58 -18.25 -7.17
C TYR A 132 6.09 -18.05 -7.19
N ARG A 133 6.85 -18.71 -6.30
CA ARG A 133 8.31 -18.54 -6.15
C ARG A 133 9.07 -18.58 -7.48
N ASP A 134 8.81 -19.59 -8.30
CA ASP A 134 9.54 -19.79 -9.57
C ASP A 134 8.95 -19.01 -10.75
N ARG A 135 7.84 -18.29 -10.55
CA ARG A 135 7.20 -17.47 -11.60
C ARG A 135 7.89 -16.12 -11.71
N THR A 136 8.99 -16.09 -12.45
CA THR A 136 9.88 -14.91 -12.58
C THR A 136 9.20 -13.62 -13.04
N SER A 137 8.09 -13.69 -13.78
CA SER A 137 7.28 -12.55 -14.22
C SER A 137 6.44 -11.91 -13.11
N PHE A 138 6.26 -12.59 -11.99
CA PHE A 138 5.56 -12.06 -10.82
C PHE A 138 6.53 -11.42 -9.82
N GLN A 139 7.77 -11.91 -9.79
CA GLN A 139 8.76 -11.53 -8.79
C GLN A 139 9.19 -10.06 -8.94
N GLY A 140 8.92 -9.25 -7.91
CA GLY A 140 9.20 -7.82 -7.90
C GLY A 140 8.38 -7.03 -8.91
N PHE A 141 7.15 -7.47 -9.22
CA PHE A 141 6.28 -6.76 -10.16
C PHE A 141 5.82 -5.40 -9.61
N PHE A 142 5.46 -5.35 -8.33
CA PHE A 142 5.10 -4.11 -7.65
C PHE A 142 6.32 -3.55 -6.90
N GLU A 143 6.60 -2.27 -7.12
CA GLU A 143 7.61 -1.54 -6.35
C GLU A 143 7.03 -1.10 -5.00
N LEU A 144 5.72 -0.80 -4.95
CA LEU A 144 5.00 -0.44 -3.73
C LEU A 144 3.75 -1.31 -3.53
N VAL A 145 3.59 -1.86 -2.33
CA VAL A 145 2.34 -2.47 -1.87
C VAL A 145 1.89 -1.71 -0.62
N ALA A 146 0.93 -0.81 -0.80
CA ALA A 146 0.37 0.01 0.26
C ALA A 146 -0.85 -0.66 0.89
N ASP A 147 -0.81 -0.81 2.20
CA ASP A 147 -1.92 -1.23 3.05
C ASP A 147 -2.30 -0.14 4.04
N ASP A 148 -3.17 -0.47 5.00
CA ASP A 148 -3.68 0.49 5.98
C ASP A 148 -2.61 1.06 6.94
N PHE A 149 -1.40 0.51 6.92
CA PHE A 149 -0.27 0.93 7.77
C PHE A 149 0.88 1.54 6.97
N ILE A 150 0.68 1.86 5.70
CA ILE A 150 1.70 2.55 4.89
C ILE A 150 2.11 3.87 5.54
N THR A 151 3.42 4.14 5.59
CA THR A 151 3.97 5.37 6.16
C THR A 151 4.18 6.45 5.11
N MET A 152 4.24 7.72 5.55
CA MET A 152 4.59 8.83 4.64
C MET A 152 6.01 8.69 4.10
N GLU A 153 6.96 8.19 4.88
CA GLU A 153 8.32 7.94 4.40
C GLU A 153 8.33 6.95 3.22
N GLU A 154 7.60 5.84 3.33
CA GLU A 154 7.51 4.87 2.24
C GLU A 154 6.89 5.48 0.97
N LEU A 155 5.84 6.30 1.13
CA LEU A 155 5.22 7.01 0.01
C LEU A 155 6.16 8.04 -0.62
N GLU A 156 6.85 8.86 0.18
CA GLU A 156 7.81 9.87 -0.30
C GLU A 156 8.98 9.21 -1.04
N ARG A 157 9.54 8.13 -0.48
CA ARG A 157 10.62 7.38 -1.13
C ARG A 157 10.15 6.81 -2.46
N PHE A 158 8.95 6.25 -2.50
CA PHE A 158 8.34 5.85 -3.76
C PHE A 158 8.20 7.05 -4.69
N ALA A 159 7.60 8.18 -4.30
CA ALA A 159 7.46 9.33 -5.19
C ALA A 159 8.80 9.78 -5.80
N HIS A 160 9.88 9.79 -5.01
CA HIS A 160 11.22 10.16 -5.45
C HIS A 160 11.99 9.06 -6.21
N GLY A 161 11.43 7.86 -6.38
CA GLY A 161 12.12 6.72 -6.99
C GLY A 161 13.31 6.22 -6.17
N LEU A 162 13.28 6.45 -4.85
CA LEU A 162 14.30 6.00 -3.91
C LEU A 162 14.03 4.55 -3.50
N PRO A 163 15.08 3.76 -3.19
CA PRO A 163 14.90 2.39 -2.71
C PRO A 163 14.07 2.38 -1.41
N PRO A 164 13.35 1.27 -1.09
CA PRO A 164 12.58 1.16 0.15
C PRO A 164 13.42 1.49 1.38
N ALA A 165 12.80 2.09 2.40
CA ALA A 165 13.47 2.30 3.67
C ALA A 165 13.88 0.93 4.23
N HIS A 166 15.13 0.80 4.68
CA HIS A 166 15.51 -0.37 5.44
C HIS A 166 14.71 -0.30 6.74
N GLN A 167 13.80 -1.25 6.97
CA GLN A 167 13.20 -1.38 8.29
C GLN A 167 14.35 -1.68 9.26
N GLU A 168 14.80 -0.67 10.00
CA GLU A 168 15.39 -0.96 11.30
C GLU A 168 14.32 -1.80 12.04
N GLY A 169 14.73 -2.98 12.51
CA GLY A 169 13.82 -4.03 12.99
C GLY A 169 12.81 -3.54 14.03
N PRO A 170 11.78 -4.35 14.35
CA PRO A 170 10.61 -3.91 15.11
C PRO A 170 11.02 -3.09 16.32
N THR A 171 10.72 -1.80 16.27
CA THR A 171 11.05 -0.89 17.35
C THR A 171 10.24 -1.34 18.55
N ALA A 172 10.91 -1.88 19.56
CA ALA A 172 10.26 -2.31 20.79
C ALA A 172 9.61 -1.08 21.45
N TRP A 173 8.29 -0.95 21.27
CA TRP A 173 7.51 0.08 21.92
C TRP A 173 7.41 -0.25 23.41
N SER A 174 7.54 0.75 24.26
CA SER A 174 7.35 0.53 25.69
C SER A 174 5.93 0.06 25.97
N ASP A 175 5.77 -0.90 26.88
CA ASP A 175 4.47 -1.32 27.41
C ASP A 175 3.87 -0.30 28.37
N SER A 176 4.67 0.68 28.82
CA SER A 176 4.20 1.83 29.57
C SER A 176 3.50 2.83 28.63
N LEU A 177 2.23 3.12 28.91
CA LEU A 177 1.41 4.06 28.15
C LEU A 177 2.09 5.43 27.98
N ILE A 178 2.68 5.95 29.06
CA ILE A 178 3.34 7.27 29.05
C ILE A 178 4.59 7.26 28.18
N GLU A 179 5.39 6.20 28.29
CA GLU A 179 6.62 6.09 27.52
C GLU A 179 6.35 5.85 26.04
N ARG A 180 5.29 5.09 25.71
CA ARG A 180 4.82 4.92 24.34
C ARG A 180 4.37 6.25 23.71
N ILE A 181 3.62 7.08 24.44
CA ILE A 181 3.19 8.40 23.93
C ILE A 181 4.40 9.32 23.66
N ARG A 182 5.44 9.27 24.51
CA ARG A 182 6.69 9.99 24.26
C ARG A 182 7.41 9.46 23.02
N GLN A 183 7.56 8.14 22.89
CA GLN A 183 8.20 7.52 21.74
C GLN A 183 7.51 7.88 20.42
N VAL A 184 6.17 7.92 20.39
CA VAL A 184 5.42 8.35 19.19
C VAL A 184 5.66 9.82 18.85
N ARG A 185 5.71 10.72 19.86
CA ARG A 185 5.98 12.15 19.62
C ARG A 185 7.40 12.39 19.12
N GLU A 186 8.39 11.73 19.70
CA GLU A 186 9.80 11.93 19.34
C GLU A 186 10.16 11.30 17.99
N ARG A 187 9.59 10.12 17.67
CA ARG A 187 9.96 9.35 16.47
C ARG A 187 9.07 9.63 15.27
N GLU A 188 7.76 9.83 15.47
CA GLU A 188 6.81 10.02 14.36
C GLU A 188 6.33 11.47 14.22
N ASN A 189 6.67 12.37 15.15
CA ASN A 189 6.22 13.77 15.18
C ASN A 189 4.70 13.95 14.99
N ARG A 190 3.90 12.96 15.42
CA ARG A 190 2.43 12.97 15.26
C ARG A 190 1.77 13.78 16.37
N PRO A 191 0.85 14.71 16.06
CA PRO A 191 0.07 15.39 17.08
C PRO A 191 -0.87 14.42 17.78
N ALA A 192 -0.99 14.52 19.11
CA ALA A 192 -1.93 13.73 19.88
C ALA A 192 -3.36 14.20 19.59
N ILE A 193 -4.09 13.48 18.74
CA ILE A 193 -5.49 13.77 18.49
C ILE A 193 -6.30 13.30 19.70
N ARG A 194 -6.89 14.25 20.44
CA ARG A 194 -7.98 13.96 21.37
C ARG A 194 -9.20 13.61 20.52
N ALA A 195 -9.75 12.41 20.67
CA ALA A 195 -10.94 11.97 19.94
C ALA A 195 -12.22 12.77 20.25
N HIS A 196 -12.13 13.92 20.91
CA HIS A 196 -13.20 14.88 21.10
C HIS A 196 -12.65 16.28 20.80
N ILE A 197 -13.26 16.93 19.81
CA ILE A 197 -13.08 18.31 19.34
C ILE A 197 -12.35 19.18 20.38
N GLY A 198 -11.04 19.34 20.22
CA GLY A 198 -10.20 20.11 21.12
C GLY A 198 -8.82 20.28 20.51
N ILE A 199 -8.34 21.53 20.51
CA ILE A 199 -7.02 21.93 20.03
C ILE A 199 -5.96 20.96 20.58
N ALA A 200 -5.09 20.44 19.71
CA ALA A 200 -4.01 19.55 20.10
C ALA A 200 -3.13 20.26 21.16
N ALA A 201 -2.92 19.61 22.31
CA ALA A 201 -2.05 20.15 23.33
C ALA A 201 -0.60 20.12 22.83
N GLU A 202 0.10 21.26 22.93
CA GLU A 202 1.51 21.38 22.53
C GLU A 202 2.40 20.40 23.30
N THR A 203 2.01 20.03 24.52
CA THR A 203 2.83 19.22 25.42
C THR A 203 2.08 17.98 25.95
N ILE A 204 2.77 17.05 26.64
CA ILE A 204 2.22 15.74 27.09
C ILE A 204 1.76 15.76 28.56
N GLU A 205 2.18 16.75 29.33
CA GLU A 205 1.96 16.90 30.77
C GLU A 205 0.48 16.77 31.16
N PRO A 206 -0.49 17.36 30.42
CA PRO A 206 -1.90 17.18 30.75
C PRO A 206 -2.36 15.72 30.65
N THR A 207 -1.78 14.94 29.74
CA THR A 207 -2.06 13.50 29.59
C THR A 207 -1.38 12.69 30.69
N VAL A 208 -0.15 13.05 31.07
CA VAL A 208 0.58 12.39 32.17
C VAL A 208 -0.16 12.55 33.49
N GLU A 209 -0.60 13.76 33.83
CA GLU A 209 -1.35 14.02 35.07
C GLU A 209 -2.68 13.26 35.12
N ALA A 210 -3.36 13.09 33.98
CA ALA A 210 -4.64 12.38 33.91
C ALA A 210 -4.49 10.86 34.11
N VAL A 211 -3.38 10.27 33.67
CA VAL A 211 -3.10 8.82 33.81
C VAL A 211 -2.57 8.47 35.20
N GLN A 212 -1.99 9.43 35.93
CA GLN A 212 -1.47 9.23 37.29
C GLN A 212 -2.54 9.34 38.40
N LYS A 213 -3.77 9.71 38.07
CA LYS A 213 -4.93 9.67 38.99
C LYS A 213 -5.67 8.34 38.90
#